data_AF-A0A7S1EI54-F1
#
_entry.id   AF-A0A7S1EI54-F1
#
_cell.length_a   1.000
_cell.length_b   1.000
_cell.length_c   1.000
_cell.angle_alpha   90.00
_cell.angle_beta   90.00
_cell.angle_gamma   90.00
#
_symmetry.space_group_name_H-M   'P 1'
#
loop_
_entity.id
_entity.type
_entity.pdbx_description
1 polymer ?
#
loop_
_entity_poly.entity_id
_entity_poly.type
_entity_poly.pdbx_seq_one_letter_code
_entity_poly.pdbx_strand_id
1 'polypeptide(L)'
;ARRGGGEQPSLLTSEFTAVVLSCTKSLGDPRVDTKGRIALFANVELVVYALRASARQVAALKPALLGACGGDAKSRAMADLSRIGALLVRQFYANHAERRAMPPPPGQSAKKKDGEDRVAKGVSAMALEGLQACLELVCSKGTREQIAEVAGAIVKEVEVHGKDESILVSDSISQVMMRGDRRMSNCVETMQIMANQLIEDECFDQASSVLWCILHLLRCLPVEERDGHFAWFQRLCRSGASSVPRCKPAVLREVVIAYLSLSTGDKGLSTAAELAHDVMKFTSAEGQECYNLKHCIIDPDNDETEIKFVTTALAEFLKTCCDEVDWALSHIDLMERTDIASDDALSDLPQHIAAARANNAAEDAVLRRLHETVQACLPFARGQFQESVCMEPVVSTLCRVYRSAESVARKNVGRQGAVRDRFVALMRTIGKGLNDAMYQCILEYTNLNPDEEEDGKKRKSSHAAKAKVTKELKLVPNIVFYVESLEKHLIKVDASKKTNLMSEFKRSTARDFKVNMDKVHIPADDDNCGKKKEKGEGKGKKRKSDGE
;
A
#
# COMPACT_ATOMS: atom_id res chain seq x y z
N ALA A 1 -12.87 1.56 42.04
CA ALA A 1 -12.96 2.61 41.01
C ALA A 1 -13.03 2.01 39.60
N ARG A 2 -14.08 1.21 39.33
CA ARG A 2 -14.44 0.74 37.98
C ARG A 2 -15.77 1.41 37.64
N ARG A 3 -15.87 1.95 36.43
CA ARG A 3 -16.97 2.75 35.84
C ARG A 3 -16.85 4.26 36.04
N GLY A 4 -16.33 4.90 35.00
CA GLY A 4 -16.23 6.34 34.85
C GLY A 4 -15.31 6.62 33.67
N GLY A 5 -15.85 6.58 32.45
CA GLY A 5 -15.16 6.91 31.20
C GLY A 5 -14.96 8.41 31.03
N GLY A 6 -14.45 9.07 32.07
CA GLY A 6 -13.93 10.44 32.01
C GLY A 6 -12.41 10.37 32.08
N GLU A 7 -11.73 10.77 31.01
CA GLU A 7 -10.28 10.81 30.94
C GLU A 7 -9.74 11.83 31.95
N GLN A 8 -9.30 11.36 33.13
CA GLN A 8 -8.53 12.21 34.04
C GLN A 8 -7.09 12.39 33.53
N PRO A 9 -6.54 13.62 33.58
CA PRO A 9 -5.14 13.86 33.24
C PRO A 9 -4.23 13.06 34.17
N SER A 10 -3.18 12.44 33.62
CA SER A 10 -2.21 11.75 34.46
C SER A 10 -1.48 12.76 35.35
N LEU A 11 -1.53 12.56 36.66
CA LEU A 11 -0.81 13.39 37.64
C LEU A 11 0.70 13.15 37.65
N LEU A 12 1.19 12.18 36.86
CA LEU A 12 2.62 11.84 36.79
C LEU A 12 3.37 12.76 35.84
N THR A 13 4.47 13.33 36.32
CA THR A 13 5.44 14.08 35.50
C THR A 13 6.17 13.14 34.53
N SER A 14 6.69 13.68 33.43
CA SER A 14 7.53 12.93 32.48
C SER A 14 8.74 12.31 33.18
N GLU A 15 9.33 13.05 34.11
CA GLU A 15 10.44 12.58 34.94
C GLU A 15 10.06 11.37 35.79
N PHE A 16 8.90 11.38 36.45
CA PHE A 16 8.49 10.28 37.30
C PHE A 16 8.19 9.01 36.49
N THR A 17 7.47 9.15 35.38
CA THR A 17 7.23 8.03 34.46
C THR A 17 8.54 7.45 33.94
N ALA A 18 9.48 8.32 33.56
CA ALA A 18 10.79 7.91 33.10
C ALA A 18 11.63 7.26 34.22
N VAL A 19 11.50 7.70 35.46
CA VAL A 19 12.12 7.05 36.63
C VAL A 19 11.55 5.65 36.81
N VAL A 20 10.23 5.48 36.80
CA VAL A 20 9.58 4.17 36.95
C VAL A 20 10.02 3.19 35.85
N LEU A 21 10.02 3.63 34.59
CA LEU A 21 10.50 2.82 33.45
C LEU A 21 12.03 2.65 33.40
N SER A 22 12.79 3.53 34.05
CA SER A 22 14.25 3.34 34.17
C SER A 22 14.63 2.41 35.33
N CYS A 23 13.78 2.34 36.36
CA CYS A 23 13.95 1.46 37.51
C CYS A 23 13.66 0.00 37.15
N THR A 24 12.97 -0.26 36.04
CA THR A 24 12.80 -1.60 35.46
C THR A 24 14.06 -2.10 34.72
N LYS A 25 15.28 -1.74 35.18
CA LYS A 25 16.51 -2.29 34.60
C LYS A 25 16.58 -3.82 34.78
N SER A 26 17.22 -4.49 33.81
CA SER A 26 17.78 -5.83 34.02
C SER A 26 18.56 -5.89 35.34
N LEU A 27 18.53 -7.05 36.00
CA LEU A 27 19.11 -7.36 37.31
C LEU A 27 20.62 -7.06 37.47
N GLY A 28 21.31 -6.55 36.45
CA GLY A 28 22.77 -6.41 36.39
C GLY A 28 23.39 -5.13 36.97
N ASP A 29 22.63 -4.15 37.48
CA ASP A 29 23.21 -2.93 38.09
C ASP A 29 23.34 -3.09 39.62
N PRO A 30 24.55 -3.38 40.16
CA PRO A 30 24.76 -3.74 41.57
C PRO A 30 24.58 -2.57 42.55
N ARG A 31 24.33 -1.35 42.06
CA ARG A 31 24.31 -0.13 42.88
C ARG A 31 22.92 0.29 43.34
N VAL A 32 21.86 -0.46 43.00
CA VAL A 32 20.48 -0.10 43.32
C VAL A 32 19.79 -1.25 44.05
N ASP A 33 19.10 -0.93 45.15
CA ASP A 33 18.42 -1.90 46.02
C ASP A 33 17.52 -2.85 45.23
N THR A 34 17.96 -4.10 45.15
CA THR A 34 17.32 -5.18 44.38
C THR A 34 15.92 -5.49 44.91
N LYS A 35 15.64 -5.27 46.20
CA LYS A 35 14.33 -5.59 46.79
C LYS A 35 13.23 -4.61 46.37
N GLY A 36 13.52 -3.31 46.37
CA GLY A 36 12.60 -2.27 45.89
C GLY A 36 12.26 -2.43 44.40
N ARG A 37 13.25 -2.81 43.59
CA ARG A 37 13.05 -3.10 42.16
C ARG A 37 12.21 -4.33 41.92
N ILE A 38 12.50 -5.45 42.59
CA ILE A 38 11.71 -6.67 42.48
C ILE A 38 10.25 -6.40 42.89
N ALA A 39 10.02 -5.59 43.92
CA ALA A 39 8.66 -5.20 44.32
C ALA A 39 7.92 -4.34 43.26
N LEU A 40 8.64 -3.43 42.60
CA LEU A 40 8.09 -2.61 41.51
C LEU A 40 7.82 -3.45 40.25
N PHE A 41 8.73 -4.35 39.88
CA PHE A 41 8.58 -5.25 38.73
C PHE A 41 7.49 -6.30 38.93
N ALA A 42 7.38 -6.85 40.15
CA ALA A 42 6.34 -7.81 40.50
C ALA A 42 4.93 -7.21 40.37
N ASN A 43 4.82 -5.87 40.36
CA ASN A 43 3.56 -5.18 40.16
C ASN A 43 3.36 -4.81 38.69
N VAL A 44 2.87 -5.78 37.90
CA VAL A 44 2.61 -5.56 36.48
C VAL A 44 1.61 -4.42 36.23
N GLU A 45 0.65 -4.20 37.13
CA GLU A 45 -0.31 -3.09 36.99
C GLU A 45 0.39 -1.72 37.01
N LEU A 46 1.47 -1.59 37.80
CA LEU A 46 2.27 -0.36 37.86
C LEU A 46 3.06 -0.14 36.56
N VAL A 47 3.65 -1.21 36.00
CA VAL A 47 4.35 -1.15 34.70
C VAL A 47 3.37 -0.77 33.59
N VAL A 48 2.19 -1.39 33.56
CA VAL A 48 1.12 -1.05 32.61
C VAL A 48 0.66 0.40 32.77
N TYR A 49 0.52 0.88 34.01
CA TYR A 49 0.17 2.26 34.28
C TYR A 49 1.24 3.24 33.79
N ALA A 50 2.53 2.94 34.02
CA ALA A 50 3.65 3.75 33.55
C ALA A 50 3.73 3.80 32.01
N LEU A 51 3.49 2.68 31.32
CA LEU A 51 3.43 2.64 29.85
C LEU A 51 2.28 3.49 29.30
N ARG A 52 1.08 3.38 29.90
CA ARG A 52 -0.07 4.22 29.53
C ARG A 52 0.19 5.70 29.80
N ALA A 53 0.84 6.02 30.92
CA ALA A 53 1.25 7.38 31.23
C ALA A 53 2.24 7.91 30.19
N SER A 54 3.19 7.09 29.75
CA SER A 54 4.15 7.43 28.68
C SER A 54 3.45 7.71 27.36
N ALA A 55 2.52 6.85 26.94
CA ALA A 55 1.74 7.06 25.71
C ALA A 55 0.93 8.37 25.75
N ARG A 56 0.32 8.68 26.91
CA ARG A 56 -0.37 9.97 27.12
C ARG A 56 0.59 11.15 27.09
N GLN A 57 1.79 11.02 27.64
CA GLN A 57 2.81 12.06 27.59
C GLN A 57 3.24 12.33 26.14
N VAL A 58 3.47 11.29 25.31
CA VAL A 58 3.74 11.48 23.88
C VAL A 58 2.60 12.25 23.20
N ALA A 59 1.35 11.89 23.47
CA ALA A 59 0.20 12.62 22.92
C ALA A 59 0.14 14.09 23.40
N ALA A 60 0.49 14.35 24.67
CA ALA A 60 0.52 15.68 25.25
C ALA A 60 1.67 16.57 24.73
N LEU A 61 2.73 15.98 24.17
CA LEU A 61 3.85 16.71 23.54
C LEU A 61 3.51 17.19 22.11
N LYS A 62 2.42 16.67 21.51
CA LYS A 62 2.01 17.02 20.14
C LYS A 62 1.78 18.54 19.92
N PRO A 63 1.06 19.28 20.80
CA PRO A 63 0.86 20.72 20.62
C PRO A 63 2.15 21.54 20.70
N ALA A 64 3.10 21.15 21.56
CA ALA A 64 4.39 21.83 21.71
C ALA A 64 5.25 21.73 20.43
N LEU A 65 5.13 20.62 19.70
CA LEU A 65 5.84 20.40 18.43
C LEU A 65 5.14 21.06 17.22
N LEU A 66 3.85 21.38 17.33
CA LEU A 66 3.04 21.99 16.26
C LEU A 66 3.15 23.53 16.19
N GLY A 67 3.98 24.15 17.04
CA GLY A 67 4.30 25.58 16.95
C GLY A 67 3.57 26.50 17.93
N ALA A 68 2.86 25.94 18.92
CA ALA A 68 2.24 26.74 19.99
C ALA A 68 3.25 27.26 21.04
N CYS A 69 4.53 26.87 20.95
CA CYS A 69 5.55 27.18 21.94
C CYS A 69 6.89 27.56 21.29
N GLY A 70 7.70 28.39 21.95
CA GLY A 70 9.01 28.85 21.47
C GLY A 70 10.06 27.72 21.31
N GLY A 71 11.21 28.04 20.69
CA GLY A 71 12.27 27.08 20.34
C GLY A 71 12.73 26.17 21.49
N ASP A 72 12.86 26.71 22.70
CA ASP A 72 13.29 25.96 23.89
C ASP A 72 12.27 24.92 24.36
N ALA A 73 10.97 25.14 24.11
CA ALA A 73 9.93 24.17 24.41
C ALA A 73 9.96 23.01 23.41
N LYS A 74 10.22 23.31 22.13
CA LYS A 74 10.40 22.28 21.09
C LYS A 74 11.61 21.40 21.39
N SER A 75 12.75 22.00 21.77
CA SER A 75 13.96 21.24 22.11
C SER A 75 13.75 20.33 23.33
N ARG A 76 13.08 20.83 24.39
CA ARG A 76 12.74 20.01 25.56
C ARG A 76 11.79 18.86 25.22
N ALA A 77 10.75 19.14 24.42
CA ALA A 77 9.84 18.10 23.96
C ALA A 77 10.56 17.00 23.15
N MET A 78 11.54 17.35 22.32
CA MET A 78 12.35 16.38 21.58
C MET A 78 13.26 15.55 22.50
N ALA A 79 13.88 16.17 23.52
CA ALA A 79 14.67 15.45 24.51
C ALA A 79 13.82 14.47 25.33
N ASP A 80 12.61 14.88 25.72
CA ASP A 80 11.64 14.01 26.41
C ASP A 80 11.20 12.84 25.51
N LEU A 81 10.94 13.09 24.22
CA LEU A 81 10.63 12.02 23.26
C LEU A 81 11.79 11.06 23.07
N SER A 82 13.02 11.56 22.98
CA SER A 82 14.22 10.73 22.90
C SER A 82 14.34 9.81 24.11
N ARG A 83 14.10 10.35 25.31
CA ARG A 83 14.15 9.59 26.57
C ARG A 83 13.02 8.57 26.65
N ILE A 84 11.79 8.95 26.32
CA ILE A 84 10.63 8.06 26.35
C ILE A 84 10.80 6.93 25.32
N GLY A 85 11.19 7.24 24.08
CA GLY A 85 11.42 6.24 23.03
C GLY A 85 12.48 5.20 23.43
N ALA A 86 13.60 5.65 24.01
CA ALA A 86 14.66 4.77 24.50
C ALA A 86 14.16 3.83 25.62
N LEU A 87 13.37 4.36 26.58
CA LEU A 87 12.80 3.57 27.67
C LEU A 87 11.75 2.56 27.20
N LEU A 88 10.96 2.90 26.18
CA LEU A 88 9.95 1.99 25.62
C LEU A 88 10.61 0.81 24.90
N VAL A 89 11.64 1.06 24.10
CA VAL A 89 12.43 0.01 23.44
C VAL A 89 13.10 -0.88 24.47
N ARG A 90 13.70 -0.28 25.50
CA ARG A 90 14.27 -1.00 26.62
C ARG A 90 13.26 -1.94 27.29
N GLN A 91 12.08 -1.43 27.64
CA GLN A 91 11.06 -2.24 28.30
C GLN A 91 10.60 -3.39 27.42
N PHE A 92 10.51 -3.16 26.11
CA PHE A 92 10.21 -4.21 25.15
C PHE A 92 11.26 -5.32 25.17
N TYR A 93 12.55 -4.99 25.05
CA TYR A 93 13.63 -5.98 25.05
C TYR A 93 13.74 -6.72 26.39
N ALA A 94 13.60 -6.03 27.52
CA ALA A 94 13.64 -6.66 28.84
C ALA A 94 12.54 -7.73 28.97
N ASN A 95 11.31 -7.40 28.59
CA ASN A 95 10.20 -8.35 28.61
C ASN A 95 10.39 -9.50 27.60
N HIS A 96 11.04 -9.25 26.46
CA HIS A 96 11.28 -10.26 25.44
C HIS A 96 12.39 -11.24 25.84
N ALA A 97 13.48 -10.75 26.43
CA ALA A 97 14.58 -11.58 26.94
C ALA A 97 14.11 -12.53 28.05
N GLU A 98 13.34 -12.03 29.03
CA GLU A 98 12.78 -12.85 30.12
C GLU A 98 11.92 -14.03 29.62
N ARG A 99 11.18 -13.84 28.51
CA ARG A 99 10.40 -14.91 27.88
C ARG A 99 11.26 -16.02 27.32
N ARG A 100 12.43 -15.69 26.78
CA ARG A 100 13.34 -16.63 26.15
C ARG A 100 14.21 -17.36 27.17
N ALA A 101 14.57 -16.69 28.27
CA ALA A 101 15.46 -17.21 29.31
C ALA A 101 14.79 -18.22 30.27
N MET A 102 13.46 -18.25 30.40
CA MET A 102 12.77 -19.18 31.30
C MET A 102 12.27 -20.46 30.59
N PRO A 103 12.97 -21.61 30.73
CA PRO A 103 12.31 -22.89 30.51
C PRO A 103 11.22 -23.10 31.59
N PRO A 104 10.13 -23.84 31.28
CA PRO A 104 9.06 -24.03 32.24
C PRO A 104 9.60 -24.72 33.50
N PRO A 105 9.39 -24.15 34.71
CA PRO A 105 9.72 -24.86 35.93
C PRO A 105 8.86 -26.14 36.01
N PRO A 106 9.47 -27.31 36.33
CA PRO A 106 8.72 -28.55 36.41
C PRO A 106 7.65 -28.45 37.52
N GLY A 107 6.37 -28.59 37.15
CA GLY A 107 5.25 -28.67 38.08
C GLY A 107 4.25 -27.50 38.13
N GLN A 108 4.39 -26.46 37.30
CA GLN A 108 3.35 -25.41 37.20
C GLN A 108 2.18 -25.82 36.30
N SER A 109 0.94 -25.53 36.73
CA SER A 109 -0.27 -25.83 35.96
C SER A 109 -0.39 -24.95 34.73
N ALA A 110 -0.73 -25.55 33.58
CA ALA A 110 -0.80 -24.87 32.27
C ALA A 110 -1.64 -23.57 32.28
N LYS A 111 -2.74 -23.53 33.03
CA LYS A 111 -3.63 -22.36 33.13
C LYS A 111 -2.99 -21.12 33.79
N LYS A 112 -2.05 -21.29 34.74
CA LYS A 112 -1.39 -20.14 35.40
C LYS A 112 -0.33 -19.52 34.48
N LYS A 113 0.38 -20.37 33.74
CA LYS A 113 1.38 -19.98 32.73
C LYS A 113 0.75 -19.18 31.56
N ASP A 114 -0.42 -19.60 31.08
CA ASP A 114 -1.15 -18.90 30.01
C ASP A 114 -1.56 -17.47 30.41
N GLY A 115 -1.83 -17.23 31.70
CA GLY A 115 -2.17 -15.91 32.23
C GLY A 115 -0.98 -14.95 32.24
N GLU A 116 0.17 -15.42 32.75
CA GLU A 116 1.40 -14.61 32.84
C GLU A 116 1.97 -14.29 31.44
N ASP A 117 1.94 -15.25 30.51
CA ASP A 117 2.39 -15.01 29.12
C ASP A 117 1.48 -14.00 28.40
N ARG A 118 0.15 -14.05 28.60
CA ARG A 118 -0.76 -13.04 28.02
C ARG A 118 -0.50 -11.64 28.53
N VAL A 119 -0.23 -11.51 29.84
CA VAL A 119 0.06 -10.22 30.46
C VAL A 119 1.36 -9.63 29.90
N ALA A 120 2.43 -10.42 29.87
CA ALA A 120 3.70 -9.94 29.30
C ALA A 120 3.60 -9.63 27.79
N LYS A 121 2.76 -10.35 27.01
CA LYS A 121 2.48 -10.01 25.60
C LYS A 121 1.82 -8.65 25.49
N GLY A 122 0.88 -8.36 26.39
CA GLY A 122 0.22 -7.06 26.49
C GLY A 122 1.19 -5.93 26.85
N VAL A 123 2.13 -6.15 27.78
CA VAL A 123 3.13 -5.12 28.16
C VAL A 123 4.05 -4.81 26.98
N SER A 124 4.56 -5.82 26.27
CA SER A 124 5.40 -5.61 25.07
C SER A 124 4.63 -4.91 23.94
N ALA A 125 3.36 -5.27 23.72
CA ALA A 125 2.52 -4.59 22.74
C ALA A 125 2.31 -3.11 23.08
N MET A 126 2.00 -2.79 24.34
CA MET A 126 1.85 -1.38 24.79
C MET A 126 3.15 -0.58 24.68
N ALA A 127 4.31 -1.21 24.91
CA ALA A 127 5.60 -0.57 24.73
C ALA A 127 5.84 -0.22 23.24
N LEU A 128 5.52 -1.13 22.32
CA LEU A 128 5.63 -0.89 20.88
C LEU A 128 4.61 0.14 20.38
N GLU A 129 3.37 0.12 20.84
CA GLU A 129 2.37 1.16 20.51
C GLU A 129 2.84 2.55 20.95
N GLY A 130 3.42 2.66 22.16
CA GLY A 130 4.04 3.90 22.62
C GLY A 130 5.21 4.34 21.74
N LEU A 131 6.04 3.38 21.30
CA LEU A 131 7.18 3.64 20.42
C LEU A 131 6.73 4.11 19.04
N GLN A 132 5.69 3.50 18.49
CA GLN A 132 5.07 3.91 17.22
C GLN A 132 4.59 5.36 17.29
N ALA A 133 3.82 5.71 18.33
CA ALA A 133 3.35 7.07 18.54
C ALA A 133 4.51 8.08 18.69
N CYS A 134 5.59 7.66 19.37
CA CYS A 134 6.80 8.47 19.51
C CYS A 134 7.47 8.73 18.16
N LEU A 135 7.72 7.68 17.37
CA LEU A 135 8.36 7.79 16.06
C LEU A 135 7.47 8.53 15.03
N GLU A 136 6.15 8.34 15.06
CA GLU A 136 5.22 9.09 14.21
C GLU A 136 5.36 10.60 14.44
N LEU A 137 5.39 11.00 15.70
CA LEU A 137 5.46 12.40 16.09
C LEU A 137 6.83 13.01 15.75
N VAL A 138 7.90 12.25 16.00
CA VAL A 138 9.29 12.64 15.68
C VAL A 138 9.49 12.75 14.17
N CYS A 139 9.10 11.75 13.38
CA CYS A 139 9.27 11.75 11.92
C CYS A 139 8.39 12.78 11.22
N SER A 140 7.22 13.12 11.76
CA SER A 140 6.30 14.08 11.12
C SER A 140 6.61 15.56 11.42
N LYS A 141 7.34 15.86 12.50
CA LYS A 141 7.56 17.25 12.99
C LYS A 141 9.00 17.60 13.37
N GLY A 142 9.86 16.60 13.49
CA GLY A 142 11.28 16.76 13.81
C GLY A 142 12.10 17.18 12.59
N THR A 143 13.22 17.85 12.84
CA THR A 143 14.28 18.00 11.84
C THR A 143 15.09 16.70 11.73
N ARG A 144 15.83 16.51 10.63
CA ARG A 144 16.64 15.31 10.42
C ARG A 144 17.62 15.03 11.57
N GLU A 145 18.26 16.08 12.09
CA GLU A 145 19.19 15.96 13.24
C GLU A 145 18.48 15.49 14.50
N GLN A 146 17.28 15.99 14.77
CA GLN A 146 16.49 15.59 15.94
C GLN A 146 15.96 14.15 15.80
N ILE A 147 15.59 13.73 14.58
CA ILE A 147 15.23 12.33 14.31
C ILE A 147 16.44 11.43 14.52
N ALA A 148 17.63 11.84 14.06
CA ALA A 148 18.87 11.11 14.25
C ALA A 148 19.29 11.01 15.73
N GLU A 149 19.02 12.04 16.53
CA GLU A 149 19.25 12.03 17.98
C GLU A 149 18.36 10.99 18.68
N VAL A 150 17.05 11.02 18.41
CA VAL A 150 16.09 10.04 18.96
C VAL A 150 16.46 8.62 18.52
N ALA A 151 16.78 8.42 17.23
CA ALA A 151 17.21 7.13 16.70
C ALA A 151 18.51 6.64 17.37
N GLY A 152 19.47 7.54 17.61
CA GLY A 152 20.71 7.21 18.32
C GLY A 152 20.47 6.80 19.77
N ALA A 153 19.54 7.47 20.48
CA ALA A 153 19.17 7.09 21.84
C ALA A 153 18.49 5.71 21.89
N ILE A 154 17.66 5.38 20.90
CA ILE A 154 17.05 4.06 20.75
C ILE A 154 18.14 2.99 20.57
N VAL A 155 19.05 3.17 19.60
CA VAL A 155 20.12 2.20 19.31
C VAL A 155 20.98 1.93 20.55
N LYS A 156 21.35 2.98 21.29
CA LYS A 156 22.17 2.86 22.50
C LYS A 156 21.53 1.95 23.55
N GLU A 157 20.21 2.03 23.76
CA GLU A 157 19.55 1.15 24.73
C GLU A 157 19.46 -0.30 24.23
N VAL A 158 19.35 -0.53 22.92
CA VAL A 158 19.36 -1.88 22.36
C VAL A 158 20.74 -2.54 22.52
N GLU A 159 21.83 -1.81 22.23
CA GLU A 159 23.19 -2.33 22.39
C GLU A 159 23.53 -2.74 23.83
N VAL A 160 23.05 -1.97 24.81
CA VAL A 160 23.30 -2.27 26.24
C VAL A 160 22.65 -3.59 26.65
N HIS A 161 21.45 -3.89 26.16
CA HIS A 161 20.75 -5.14 26.51
C HIS A 161 21.18 -6.32 25.62
N GLY A 162 21.69 -6.07 24.41
CA GLY A 162 22.23 -7.09 23.52
C GLY A 162 23.61 -7.66 23.92
N LYS A 163 24.31 -7.03 24.88
CA LYS A 163 25.61 -7.50 25.40
C LYS A 163 25.49 -8.45 26.59
N ASP A 164 24.38 -8.43 27.33
CA ASP A 164 24.19 -9.20 28.57
C ASP A 164 23.69 -10.65 28.32
N GLU A 165 23.12 -10.93 27.14
CA GLU A 165 22.74 -12.27 26.72
C GLU A 165 23.21 -12.47 25.27
N SER A 166 23.54 -13.71 24.89
CA SER A 166 24.12 -14.12 23.60
C SER A 166 23.20 -13.90 22.38
N ILE A 167 22.62 -12.71 22.25
CA ILE A 167 22.04 -12.22 21.02
C ILE A 167 23.25 -11.88 20.13
N LEU A 168 23.29 -12.44 18.91
CA LEU A 168 24.33 -12.24 17.90
C LEU A 168 24.37 -10.77 17.39
N VAL A 169 24.57 -9.81 18.29
CA VAL A 169 24.47 -8.36 18.08
C VAL A 169 25.83 -7.68 18.30
N SER A 170 26.78 -8.38 18.93
CA SER A 170 28.05 -7.81 19.42
C SER A 170 29.00 -7.30 18.33
N ASP A 171 29.13 -7.99 17.20
CA ASP A 171 30.25 -7.73 16.29
C ASP A 171 29.87 -6.85 15.09
N SER A 172 28.62 -6.92 14.63
CA SER A 172 28.14 -6.11 13.50
C SER A 172 27.83 -4.67 13.90
N ILE A 173 27.18 -4.43 15.05
CA ILE A 173 26.78 -3.07 15.46
C ILE A 173 27.99 -2.20 15.84
N SER A 174 29.00 -2.81 16.48
CA SER A 174 30.24 -2.11 16.88
C SER A 174 31.05 -1.60 15.68
N GLN A 175 30.98 -2.25 14.51
CA GLN A 175 31.64 -1.79 13.28
C GLN A 175 30.87 -0.69 12.55
N VAL A 176 29.56 -0.59 12.75
CA VAL A 176 28.67 0.35 12.03
C VAL A 176 28.79 1.79 12.58
N MET A 177 29.25 1.97 13.82
CA MET A 177 29.43 3.31 14.43
C MET A 177 30.59 4.15 13.85
N MET A 178 31.45 3.60 12.97
CA MET A 178 32.68 4.28 12.53
C MET A 178 32.56 5.08 11.22
N ARG A 179 31.36 5.34 10.69
CA ARG A 179 31.20 6.03 9.38
C ARG A 179 30.04 7.05 9.36
N GLY A 180 30.32 8.31 9.72
CA GLY A 180 29.40 9.45 9.52
C GLY A 180 28.11 9.43 10.35
N ASP A 181 27.24 10.43 10.17
CA ASP A 181 25.95 10.56 10.88
C ASP A 181 24.91 9.54 10.37
N ARG A 182 25.18 8.24 10.56
CA ARG A 182 24.33 7.10 10.15
C ARG A 182 23.40 6.60 11.26
N ARG A 183 23.18 7.39 12.32
CA ARG A 183 22.38 6.99 13.49
C ARG A 183 21.00 6.43 13.12
N MET A 184 20.35 7.01 12.11
CA MET A 184 19.04 6.54 11.62
C MET A 184 19.15 5.19 10.90
N SER A 185 20.13 5.00 10.03
CA SER A 185 20.36 3.72 9.34
C SER A 185 20.68 2.60 10.33
N ASN A 186 21.52 2.86 11.33
CA ASN A 186 21.84 1.90 12.39
C ASN A 186 20.59 1.50 13.20
N CYS A 187 19.70 2.47 13.47
CA CYS A 187 18.41 2.22 14.11
C CYS A 187 17.53 1.30 13.26
N VAL A 188 17.49 1.52 11.94
CA VAL A 188 16.76 0.64 11.03
C VAL A 188 17.36 -0.76 11.02
N GLU A 189 18.68 -0.92 10.90
CA GLU A 189 19.33 -2.25 10.93
C GLU A 189 19.02 -3.01 12.24
N THR A 190 19.08 -2.30 13.36
CA THR A 190 18.75 -2.86 14.67
C THR A 190 17.29 -3.33 14.73
N MET A 191 16.36 -2.52 14.20
CA MET A 191 14.96 -2.92 14.11
C MET A 191 14.72 -4.05 13.11
N GLN A 192 15.50 -4.16 12.03
CA GLN A 192 15.42 -5.28 11.07
C GLN A 192 15.83 -6.61 11.72
N ILE A 193 16.87 -6.60 12.55
CA ILE A 193 17.25 -7.78 13.35
C ILE A 193 16.11 -8.17 14.30
N MET A 194 15.53 -7.20 14.99
CA MET A 194 14.38 -7.41 15.88
C MET A 194 13.15 -7.96 15.14
N ALA A 195 12.86 -7.42 13.95
CA ALA A 195 11.75 -7.89 13.12
C ALA A 195 11.93 -9.36 12.73
N ASN A 196 13.14 -9.75 12.29
CA ASN A 196 13.47 -11.13 11.96
C ASN A 196 13.29 -12.07 13.16
N GLN A 197 13.74 -11.67 14.35
CA GLN A 197 13.58 -12.47 15.57
C GLN A 197 12.10 -12.65 15.94
N LEU A 198 11.32 -11.57 15.94
CA LEU A 198 9.88 -11.65 16.25
C LEU A 198 9.10 -12.48 15.23
N ILE A 199 9.57 -12.48 14.00
CA ILE A 199 9.09 -13.33 12.92
C ILE A 199 9.39 -14.80 13.20
N GLU A 200 10.63 -15.14 13.60
CA GLU A 200 11.05 -16.49 13.96
C GLU A 200 10.29 -17.02 15.20
N ASP A 201 10.01 -16.13 16.15
CA ASP A 201 9.26 -16.42 17.38
C ASP A 201 7.73 -16.38 17.21
N GLU A 202 7.22 -16.28 15.97
CA GLU A 202 5.79 -16.21 15.61
C GLU A 202 5.00 -15.06 16.29
N CYS A 203 5.71 -14.02 16.73
CA CYS A 203 5.15 -12.83 17.40
C CYS A 203 4.70 -11.76 16.38
N PHE A 204 3.83 -12.15 15.44
CA PHE A 204 3.52 -11.36 14.25
C PHE A 204 2.92 -9.97 14.51
N ASP A 205 2.10 -9.79 15.56
CA ASP A 205 1.50 -8.49 15.87
C ASP A 205 2.59 -7.48 16.28
N GLN A 206 3.59 -7.95 17.04
CA GLN A 206 4.75 -7.15 17.44
C GLN A 206 5.69 -6.92 16.26
N ALA A 207 5.93 -7.94 15.43
CA ALA A 207 6.71 -7.81 14.20
C ALA A 207 6.12 -6.75 13.24
N SER A 208 4.79 -6.76 13.07
CA SER A 208 4.09 -5.75 12.28
C SER A 208 4.30 -4.35 12.83
N SER A 209 4.28 -4.18 14.15
CA SER A 209 4.54 -2.88 14.77
C SER A 209 5.97 -2.39 14.54
N VAL A 210 6.96 -3.29 14.61
CA VAL A 210 8.36 -2.98 14.33
C VAL A 210 8.59 -2.62 12.87
N LEU A 211 7.99 -3.37 11.94
CA LEU A 211 8.05 -3.07 10.49
C LEU A 211 7.46 -1.69 10.17
N TRP A 212 6.37 -1.33 10.84
CA TRP A 212 5.79 0.00 10.73
C TRP A 212 6.77 1.09 11.21
N CYS A 213 7.49 0.87 12.32
CA CYS A 213 8.52 1.80 12.81
C CYS A 213 9.67 1.95 11.81
N ILE A 214 10.14 0.83 11.24
CA ILE A 214 11.17 0.81 10.18
C ILE A 214 10.72 1.67 9.00
N LEU A 215 9.50 1.48 8.53
CA LEU A 215 8.92 2.25 7.43
C LEU A 215 8.92 3.75 7.68
N HIS A 216 8.57 4.19 8.88
CA HIS A 216 8.55 5.60 9.25
C HIS A 216 9.95 6.21 9.32
N LEU A 217 10.93 5.46 9.81
CA LEU A 217 12.32 5.89 9.80
C LEU A 217 12.88 5.98 8.38
N LEU A 218 12.63 4.97 7.54
CA LEU A 218 13.11 4.92 6.16
C LEU A 218 12.62 6.08 5.30
N ARG A 219 11.39 6.57 5.54
CA ARG A 219 10.87 7.78 4.86
C ARG A 219 11.71 9.03 5.16
N CYS A 220 12.42 9.06 6.28
CA CYS A 220 13.28 10.16 6.69
C CYS A 220 14.76 9.98 6.30
N LEU A 221 15.17 8.79 5.83
CA LEU A 221 16.53 8.55 5.33
C LEU A 221 16.73 9.12 3.92
N PRO A 222 17.95 9.55 3.55
CA PRO A 222 18.27 9.95 2.18
C PRO A 222 18.24 8.71 1.24
N VAL A 223 18.04 8.92 -0.05
CA VAL A 223 17.82 7.84 -1.03
C VAL A 223 19.02 6.88 -1.08
N GLU A 224 20.23 7.40 -0.95
CA GLU A 224 21.50 6.66 -1.04
C GLU A 224 21.65 5.63 0.09
N GLU A 225 21.05 5.88 1.26
CA GLU A 225 21.09 4.98 2.41
C GLU A 225 19.95 3.94 2.38
N ARG A 226 18.93 4.12 1.52
CA ARG A 226 17.78 3.21 1.44
C ARG A 226 18.09 1.92 0.70
N ASP A 227 19.08 1.91 -0.20
CA ASP A 227 19.37 0.75 -1.06
C ASP A 227 19.70 -0.52 -0.27
N GLY A 228 20.49 -0.40 0.81
CA GLY A 228 20.82 -1.53 1.69
C GLY A 228 19.60 -2.11 2.39
N HIS A 229 18.70 -1.24 2.86
CA HIS A 229 17.46 -1.64 3.51
C HIS A 229 16.44 -2.20 2.51
N PHE A 230 16.39 -1.67 1.28
CA PHE A 230 15.59 -2.20 0.18
C PHE A 230 15.99 -3.63 -0.15
N ALA A 231 17.29 -3.93 -0.23
CA ALA A 231 17.78 -5.29 -0.47
C ALA A 231 17.37 -6.29 0.63
N TRP A 232 17.17 -5.82 1.87
CA TRP A 232 16.62 -6.65 2.94
C TRP A 232 15.15 -6.99 2.70
N PHE A 233 14.30 -6.01 2.38
CA PHE A 233 12.89 -6.26 2.02
C PHE A 233 12.77 -7.12 0.76
N GLN A 234 13.60 -6.88 -0.25
CA GLN A 234 13.63 -7.68 -1.46
C GLN A 234 13.96 -9.15 -1.17
N ARG A 235 14.91 -9.43 -0.27
CA ARG A 235 15.19 -10.80 0.19
C ARG A 235 13.97 -11.38 0.88
N LEU A 236 13.36 -10.65 1.81
CA LEU A 236 12.13 -11.07 2.51
C LEU A 236 10.94 -11.31 1.56
N CYS A 237 10.92 -10.72 0.37
CA CYS A 237 9.89 -10.97 -0.63
C CYS A 237 10.24 -12.09 -1.63
N ARG A 238 11.53 -12.46 -1.77
CA ARG A 238 12.00 -13.38 -2.82
C ARG A 238 12.57 -14.70 -2.30
N SER A 239 12.92 -14.82 -1.03
CA SER A 239 13.49 -16.04 -0.47
C SER A 239 12.39 -17.10 -0.29
N GLY A 240 12.28 -18.06 -1.21
CA GLY A 240 11.29 -19.14 -1.12
C GLY A 240 11.36 -19.95 0.18
N ALA A 241 10.18 -20.28 0.72
CA ALA A 241 9.79 -21.35 1.67
C ALA A 241 10.60 -21.64 2.96
N SER A 242 11.80 -21.08 3.16
CA SER A 242 12.64 -21.37 4.34
C SER A 242 12.94 -20.15 5.22
N SER A 243 12.56 -18.94 4.80
CA SER A 243 12.81 -17.70 5.58
C SER A 243 11.76 -16.61 5.41
N VAL A 244 10.80 -16.78 4.49
CA VAL A 244 9.56 -16.00 4.53
C VAL A 244 8.62 -16.74 5.46
N PRO A 245 8.21 -16.12 6.56
CA PRO A 245 7.42 -16.83 7.55
C PRO A 245 6.03 -16.99 6.96
N ARG A 246 5.39 -18.09 7.30
CA ARG A 246 3.93 -18.25 7.27
C ARG A 246 3.30 -17.15 8.14
N CYS A 247 3.35 -15.93 7.65
CA CYS A 247 3.13 -14.72 8.42
C CYS A 247 1.64 -14.50 8.57
N LYS A 248 1.24 -13.96 9.72
CA LYS A 248 -0.07 -13.32 9.76
C LYS A 248 -0.16 -12.22 8.69
N PRO A 249 -1.34 -12.01 8.10
CA PRO A 249 -1.49 -11.11 6.95
C PRO A 249 -1.13 -9.63 7.21
N ALA A 250 -1.11 -9.20 8.47
CA ALA A 250 -0.69 -7.85 8.86
C ALA A 250 0.80 -7.60 8.55
N VAL A 251 1.68 -8.56 8.87
CA VAL A 251 3.12 -8.48 8.59
C VAL A 251 3.35 -8.43 7.09
N LEU A 252 2.64 -9.30 6.35
CA LEU A 252 2.70 -9.36 4.89
C LEU A 252 2.38 -8.01 4.24
N ARG A 253 1.30 -7.37 4.69
CA ARG A 253 0.88 -6.05 4.20
C ARG A 253 2.00 -5.02 4.40
N GLU A 254 2.57 -4.92 5.59
CA GLU A 254 3.61 -3.93 5.89
C GLU A 254 4.89 -4.20 5.10
N VAL A 255 5.30 -5.46 4.93
CA VAL A 255 6.45 -5.85 4.10
C VAL A 255 6.25 -5.43 2.65
N VAL A 256 5.07 -5.70 2.07
CA VAL A 256 4.77 -5.34 0.67
C VAL A 256 4.72 -3.83 0.49
N ILE A 257 4.07 -3.10 1.40
CA ILE A 257 4.04 -1.62 1.37
C ILE A 257 5.46 -1.06 1.44
N ALA A 258 6.31 -1.60 2.31
CA ALA A 258 7.71 -1.20 2.42
C ALA A 258 8.49 -1.48 1.15
N TYR A 259 8.37 -2.69 0.61
CA TYR A 259 9.06 -3.09 -0.60
C TYR A 259 8.70 -2.18 -1.78
N LEU A 260 7.41 -1.86 -1.94
CA LEU A 260 6.95 -0.95 -3.00
C LEU A 260 7.38 0.51 -2.75
N SER A 261 7.27 1.00 -1.51
CA SER A 261 7.61 2.39 -1.16
C SER A 261 9.10 2.69 -1.24
N LEU A 262 9.94 1.69 -0.98
CA LEU A 262 11.41 1.81 -1.02
C LEU A 262 11.99 1.56 -2.40
N SER A 263 11.20 0.99 -3.33
CA SER A 263 11.59 0.85 -4.71
C SER A 263 11.62 2.23 -5.38
N THR A 264 12.73 2.95 -5.23
CA THR A 264 12.87 4.33 -5.72
C THR A 264 12.90 4.40 -7.25
N GLY A 265 12.30 5.45 -7.82
CA GLY A 265 12.30 5.75 -9.25
C GLY A 265 11.42 4.80 -10.09
N ASP A 266 11.85 4.53 -11.33
CA ASP A 266 11.15 3.67 -12.30
C ASP A 266 11.06 2.20 -11.84
N LYS A 267 11.89 1.79 -10.87
CA LYS A 267 11.93 0.42 -10.34
C LYS A 267 10.69 0.07 -9.51
N GLY A 268 10.03 1.05 -8.88
CA GLY A 268 8.86 0.80 -8.05
C GLY A 268 7.64 0.31 -8.82
N LEU A 269 7.34 0.94 -9.95
CA LEU A 269 6.23 0.52 -10.81
C LEU A 269 6.54 -0.79 -11.54
N SER A 270 7.80 -1.03 -11.92
CA SER A 270 8.23 -2.34 -12.43
C SER A 270 8.02 -3.44 -11.39
N THR A 271 8.39 -3.19 -10.14
CA THR A 271 8.22 -4.15 -9.04
C THR A 271 6.74 -4.38 -8.74
N ALA A 272 5.92 -3.33 -8.77
CA ALA A 272 4.47 -3.43 -8.64
C ALA A 272 3.86 -4.28 -9.78
N ALA A 273 4.30 -4.09 -11.02
CA ALA A 273 3.87 -4.88 -12.17
C ALA A 273 4.26 -6.36 -12.03
N GLU A 274 5.47 -6.65 -11.56
CA GLU A 274 5.91 -8.02 -11.27
C GLU A 274 5.04 -8.68 -10.20
N LEU A 275 4.77 -7.98 -9.10
CA LEU A 275 3.94 -8.51 -8.02
C LEU A 275 2.48 -8.68 -8.44
N ALA A 276 1.95 -7.75 -9.25
CA ALA A 276 0.62 -7.87 -9.84
C ALA A 276 0.52 -9.08 -10.79
N HIS A 277 1.58 -9.38 -11.53
CA HIS A 277 1.67 -10.59 -12.34
C HIS A 277 1.70 -11.87 -11.50
N ASP A 278 2.45 -11.87 -10.39
CA ASP A 278 2.47 -13.00 -9.46
C ASP A 278 1.06 -13.23 -8.90
N VAL A 279 0.37 -12.18 -8.44
CA VAL A 279 -1.05 -12.25 -7.99
C VAL A 279 -1.98 -12.79 -9.08
N MET A 280 -1.87 -12.27 -10.32
CA MET A 280 -2.70 -12.70 -11.44
C MET A 280 -2.58 -14.21 -11.70
N LYS A 281 -1.37 -14.77 -11.63
CA LYS A 281 -1.14 -16.22 -11.82
C LYS A 281 -1.87 -17.06 -10.78
N PHE A 282 -1.84 -16.67 -9.50
CA PHE A 282 -2.58 -17.36 -8.44
C PHE A 282 -4.10 -17.26 -8.60
N THR A 283 -4.59 -16.18 -9.18
CA THR A 283 -6.04 -15.98 -9.37
C THR A 283 -6.58 -16.62 -10.65
N SER A 284 -5.74 -16.98 -11.62
CA SER A 284 -6.22 -17.56 -12.88
C SER A 284 -6.73 -18.99 -12.71
N ALA A 285 -7.74 -19.38 -13.49
CA ALA A 285 -8.36 -20.70 -13.44
C ALA A 285 -7.40 -21.90 -13.71
N GLU A 286 -6.20 -21.64 -14.23
CA GLU A 286 -5.12 -22.62 -14.44
C GLU A 286 -4.20 -22.76 -13.22
N GLY A 287 -4.74 -22.66 -12.00
CA GLY A 287 -4.02 -22.58 -10.72
C GLY A 287 -3.17 -23.79 -10.32
N GLN A 288 -2.74 -24.65 -11.24
CA GLN A 288 -2.10 -25.92 -10.94
C GLN A 288 -0.60 -25.98 -11.25
N GLU A 289 -0.02 -24.95 -11.87
CA GLU A 289 1.38 -24.94 -12.28
C GLU A 289 2.07 -23.57 -12.06
N CYS A 290 2.13 -23.10 -10.81
CA CYS A 290 2.82 -21.86 -10.43
C CYS A 290 4.35 -22.00 -10.33
N TYR A 291 5.01 -22.63 -11.30
CA TYR A 291 6.48 -22.56 -11.41
C TYR A 291 6.87 -21.23 -12.09
N ASN A 292 7.87 -20.53 -11.55
CA ASN A 292 8.37 -19.22 -12.01
C ASN A 292 7.61 -17.99 -11.47
N LEU A 293 7.37 -17.94 -10.16
CA LEU A 293 7.05 -16.69 -9.45
C LEU A 293 8.33 -15.89 -9.23
N LYS A 294 8.26 -14.57 -9.42
CA LYS A 294 9.40 -13.69 -9.11
C LYS A 294 9.49 -13.41 -7.60
N HIS A 295 8.35 -13.39 -6.93
CA HIS A 295 8.22 -13.21 -5.50
C HIS A 295 7.56 -14.43 -4.86
N CYS A 296 8.14 -14.94 -3.77
CA CYS A 296 7.64 -16.11 -3.03
C CYS A 296 6.80 -15.65 -1.83
N ILE A 297 5.83 -14.75 -2.09
CA ILE A 297 5.05 -14.08 -1.05
C ILE A 297 3.72 -14.79 -0.75
N ILE A 298 3.13 -15.41 -1.77
CA ILE A 298 1.83 -16.09 -1.69
C ILE A 298 2.12 -17.59 -1.59
N ASP A 299 1.67 -18.21 -0.50
CA ASP A 299 1.74 -19.66 -0.30
C ASP A 299 0.56 -20.35 -1.01
N PRO A 300 0.80 -21.32 -1.92
CA PRO A 300 -0.26 -22.08 -2.60
C PRO A 300 -1.22 -22.84 -1.67
N ASP A 301 -0.88 -23.01 -0.38
CA ASP A 301 -1.75 -23.69 0.60
C ASP A 301 -2.69 -22.73 1.37
N ASN A 302 -2.49 -21.39 1.31
CA ASN A 302 -3.23 -20.38 2.11
C ASN A 302 -3.70 -19.16 1.27
N ASP A 303 -4.13 -19.43 0.05
CA ASP A 303 -4.28 -18.48 -1.05
C ASP A 303 -5.12 -17.22 -0.74
N GLU A 304 -6.34 -17.37 -0.23
CA GLU A 304 -7.33 -16.28 -0.29
C GLU A 304 -6.98 -15.06 0.57
N THR A 305 -6.43 -15.29 1.76
CA THR A 305 -6.14 -14.20 2.68
C THR A 305 -4.88 -13.45 2.22
N GLU A 306 -3.81 -14.16 1.89
CA GLU A 306 -2.55 -13.53 1.46
C GLU A 306 -2.73 -12.74 0.16
N ILE A 307 -3.42 -13.32 -0.84
CA ILE A 307 -3.78 -12.64 -2.09
C ILE A 307 -4.52 -11.34 -1.80
N LYS A 308 -5.48 -11.32 -0.87
CA LYS A 308 -6.21 -10.11 -0.50
C LYS A 308 -5.31 -9.01 0.03
N PHE A 309 -4.40 -9.33 0.95
CA PHE A 309 -3.55 -8.31 1.56
C PHE A 309 -2.52 -7.77 0.58
N VAL A 310 -1.92 -8.65 -0.24
CA VAL A 310 -1.01 -8.25 -1.32
C VAL A 310 -1.73 -7.36 -2.34
N THR A 311 -2.94 -7.77 -2.77
CA THR A 311 -3.76 -6.98 -3.71
C THR A 311 -4.15 -5.63 -3.12
N THR A 312 -4.52 -5.58 -1.84
CA THR A 312 -4.89 -4.31 -1.17
C THR A 312 -3.69 -3.37 -1.05
N ALA A 313 -2.51 -3.89 -0.67
CA ALA A 313 -1.28 -3.11 -0.59
C ALA A 313 -0.86 -2.54 -1.96
N LEU A 314 -0.95 -3.36 -3.01
CA LEU A 314 -0.67 -2.92 -4.37
C LEU A 314 -1.66 -1.86 -4.86
N ALA A 315 -2.96 -2.06 -4.60
CA ALA A 315 -4.00 -1.08 -4.92
C ALA A 315 -3.74 0.28 -4.25
N GLU A 316 -3.35 0.29 -2.98
CA GLU A 316 -3.00 1.50 -2.23
C GLU A 316 -1.77 2.22 -2.82
N PHE A 317 -0.73 1.46 -3.19
CA PHE A 317 0.46 1.99 -3.84
C PHE A 317 0.14 2.62 -5.21
N LEU A 318 -0.64 1.93 -6.05
CA LEU A 318 -1.00 2.41 -7.38
C LEU A 318 -1.91 3.65 -7.32
N LYS A 319 -2.82 3.71 -6.34
CA LYS A 319 -3.61 4.93 -6.07
C LYS A 319 -2.72 6.10 -5.69
N THR A 320 -1.73 5.88 -4.82
CA THR A 320 -0.75 6.91 -4.44
C THR A 320 0.03 7.41 -5.66
N CYS A 321 0.44 6.51 -6.57
CA CYS A 321 1.08 6.90 -7.84
C CYS A 321 0.16 7.77 -8.73
N CYS A 322 -1.16 7.51 -8.72
CA CYS A 322 -2.13 8.35 -9.42
C CYS A 322 -2.28 9.72 -8.75
N ASP A 323 -2.25 9.78 -7.41
CA ASP A 323 -2.32 11.03 -6.66
C ASP A 323 -1.09 11.92 -6.92
N GLU A 324 0.11 11.32 -7.01
CA GLU A 324 1.34 12.00 -7.43
C GLU A 324 1.21 12.58 -8.85
N VAL A 325 0.63 11.82 -9.78
CA VAL A 325 0.38 12.26 -11.17
C VAL A 325 -0.61 13.44 -11.19
N ASP A 326 -1.74 13.35 -10.49
CA ASP A 326 -2.73 14.41 -10.42
C ASP A 326 -2.18 15.69 -9.78
N TRP A 327 -1.37 15.53 -8.72
CA TRP A 327 -0.68 16.64 -8.06
C TRP A 327 0.31 17.32 -9.02
N ALA A 328 1.14 16.53 -9.72
CA ALA A 328 2.10 17.06 -10.68
C ALA A 328 1.41 17.77 -11.85
N LEU A 329 0.31 17.22 -12.36
CA LEU A 329 -0.52 17.89 -13.38
C LEU A 329 -1.04 19.24 -12.90
N SER A 330 -1.57 19.28 -11.69
CA SER A 330 -2.08 20.52 -11.07
C SER A 330 -0.99 21.57 -10.89
N HIS A 331 0.23 21.13 -10.58
CA HIS A 331 1.38 22.01 -10.46
C HIS A 331 1.81 22.58 -11.82
N ILE A 332 1.89 21.75 -12.87
CA ILE A 332 2.20 22.21 -14.23
C ILE A 332 1.12 23.20 -14.72
N ASP A 333 -0.17 22.93 -14.43
CA ASP A 333 -1.26 23.86 -14.77
C ASP A 333 -1.15 25.21 -14.05
N LEU A 334 -0.64 25.23 -12.82
CA LEU A 334 -0.40 26.47 -12.08
C LEU A 334 0.73 27.28 -12.70
N MET A 335 1.84 26.61 -13.06
CA MET A 335 2.99 27.26 -13.71
C MET A 335 2.62 27.86 -15.07
N GLU A 336 1.86 27.13 -15.88
CA GLU A 336 1.37 27.65 -17.18
C GLU A 336 0.51 28.91 -17.01
N ARG A 337 -0.26 29.04 -15.92
CA ARG A 337 -1.08 30.22 -15.66
C ARG A 337 -0.28 31.42 -15.17
N THR A 338 0.78 31.18 -14.41
CA THR A 338 1.66 32.27 -13.93
C THR A 338 2.50 32.85 -15.06
N ASP A 339 2.97 32.02 -15.99
CA ASP A 339 3.75 32.46 -17.15
C ASP A 339 2.94 33.35 -18.11
N ILE A 340 1.63 33.10 -18.23
CA ILE A 340 0.72 33.93 -19.06
C ILE A 340 0.44 35.31 -18.42
N ALA A 341 0.58 35.44 -17.09
CA ALA A 341 0.28 36.68 -16.38
C ALA A 341 1.46 37.67 -16.35
N SER A 342 2.68 37.22 -16.61
CA SER A 342 3.88 38.07 -16.71
C SER A 342 4.13 38.51 -18.16
N ASP A 343 3.36 39.48 -18.64
CA ASP A 343 3.39 40.00 -20.02
C ASP A 343 4.53 41.04 -20.25
N ASP A 344 5.72 40.84 -19.65
CA ASP A 344 6.93 41.64 -19.91
C ASP A 344 7.80 40.93 -20.96
N ALA A 345 7.21 40.74 -22.14
CA ALA A 345 7.56 39.72 -23.14
C ALA A 345 8.86 39.98 -23.97
N LEU A 346 9.71 40.93 -23.61
CA LEU A 346 10.87 41.30 -24.45
C LEU A 346 12.25 41.23 -23.78
N SER A 347 12.35 41.04 -22.45
CA SER A 347 13.65 41.08 -21.78
C SER A 347 14.32 39.71 -21.53
N ASP A 348 13.59 38.58 -21.53
CA ASP A 348 14.12 37.29 -21.04
C ASP A 348 13.76 36.05 -21.89
N LEU A 349 13.90 36.16 -23.22
CA LEU A 349 13.63 35.06 -24.17
C LEU A 349 14.36 33.72 -23.84
N PRO A 350 15.63 33.71 -23.39
CA PRO A 350 16.31 32.46 -23.03
C PRO A 350 15.71 31.77 -21.80
N GLN A 351 15.22 32.53 -20.81
CA GLN A 351 14.62 31.97 -19.59
C GLN A 351 13.24 31.38 -19.88
N HIS A 352 12.43 32.04 -20.73
CA HIS A 352 11.14 31.52 -21.15
C HIS A 352 11.28 30.20 -21.95
N ILE A 353 12.29 30.09 -22.83
CA ILE A 353 12.57 28.83 -23.55
C ILE A 353 13.02 27.72 -22.58
N ALA A 354 13.82 28.05 -21.56
CA ALA A 354 14.24 27.09 -20.54
C ALA A 354 13.05 26.61 -19.68
N ALA A 355 12.16 27.51 -19.28
CA ALA A 355 10.94 27.20 -18.54
C ALA A 355 9.99 26.30 -19.35
N ALA A 356 9.75 26.63 -20.63
CA ALA A 356 8.94 25.80 -21.52
C ALA A 356 9.53 24.38 -21.71
N ARG A 357 10.86 24.24 -21.81
CA ARG A 357 11.52 22.93 -21.86
C ARG A 357 11.38 22.16 -20.54
N ALA A 358 11.52 22.83 -19.40
CA ALA A 358 11.32 22.22 -18.08
C ALA A 358 9.88 21.72 -17.91
N ASN A 359 8.88 22.51 -18.31
CA ASN A 359 7.47 22.11 -18.28
C ASN A 359 7.19 20.91 -19.19
N ASN A 360 7.74 20.89 -20.41
CA ASN A 360 7.63 19.74 -21.30
C ASN A 360 8.27 18.48 -20.71
N ALA A 361 9.44 18.59 -20.10
CA ALA A 361 10.14 17.48 -19.46
C ALA A 361 9.37 16.95 -18.22
N ALA A 362 8.82 17.84 -17.40
CA ALA A 362 7.98 17.49 -16.27
C ALA A 362 6.74 16.73 -16.73
N GLU A 363 6.08 17.20 -17.78
CA GLU A 363 4.89 16.57 -18.32
C GLU A 363 5.21 15.23 -19.02
N ASP A 364 6.36 15.09 -19.66
CA ASP A 364 6.83 13.79 -20.17
C ASP A 364 7.10 12.79 -19.04
N ALA A 365 7.52 13.27 -17.87
CA ALA A 365 7.67 12.45 -16.68
C ALA A 365 6.32 12.02 -16.10
N VAL A 366 5.34 12.92 -16.06
CA VAL A 366 3.96 12.61 -15.68
C VAL A 366 3.34 11.55 -16.60
N LEU A 367 3.50 11.71 -17.93
CA LEU A 367 3.00 10.73 -18.89
C LEU A 367 3.69 9.37 -18.74
N ARG A 368 5.01 9.36 -18.51
CA ARG A 368 5.77 8.12 -18.27
C ARG A 368 5.26 7.39 -17.04
N ARG A 369 5.16 8.13 -15.93
CA ARG A 369 4.68 7.59 -14.64
C ARG A 369 3.28 7.01 -14.76
N LEU A 370 2.35 7.73 -15.39
CA LEU A 370 0.99 7.22 -15.60
C LEU A 370 0.97 5.99 -16.51
N HIS A 371 1.81 5.96 -17.55
CA HIS A 371 1.90 4.81 -18.44
C HIS A 371 2.40 3.55 -17.72
N GLU A 372 3.43 3.68 -16.89
CA GLU A 372 3.94 2.60 -16.05
C GLU A 372 2.91 2.16 -15.01
N THR A 373 2.15 3.09 -14.41
CA THR A 373 1.02 2.76 -13.52
C THR A 373 -0.06 1.97 -14.24
N VAL A 374 -0.43 2.36 -15.47
CA VAL A 374 -1.38 1.61 -16.30
C VAL A 374 -0.85 0.20 -16.58
N GLN A 375 0.43 0.06 -16.91
CA GLN A 375 1.05 -1.24 -17.15
C GLN A 375 1.02 -2.14 -15.90
N ALA A 376 1.29 -1.58 -14.72
CA ALA A 376 1.17 -2.29 -13.44
C ALA A 376 -0.28 -2.64 -13.08
N CYS A 377 -1.27 -1.88 -13.58
CA CYS A 377 -2.69 -2.17 -13.41
C CYS A 377 -3.24 -3.27 -14.32
N LEU A 378 -2.59 -3.58 -15.45
CA LEU A 378 -3.09 -4.57 -16.41
C LEU A 378 -3.23 -5.99 -15.82
N PRO A 379 -2.26 -6.52 -15.05
CA PRO A 379 -2.42 -7.82 -14.42
C PRO A 379 -3.58 -7.86 -13.42
N PHE A 380 -3.86 -6.76 -12.71
CA PHE A 380 -5.04 -6.68 -11.83
C PHE A 380 -6.34 -6.79 -12.59
N ALA A 381 -6.46 -6.10 -13.73
CA ALA A 381 -7.66 -6.15 -14.55
C ALA A 381 -7.87 -7.51 -15.24
N ARG A 382 -6.82 -8.33 -15.36
CA ARG A 382 -6.87 -9.68 -15.96
C ARG A 382 -7.00 -10.80 -14.93
N GLY A 383 -6.78 -10.52 -13.65
CA GLY A 383 -6.90 -11.50 -12.59
C GLY A 383 -8.35 -11.95 -12.42
N GLN A 384 -8.56 -13.26 -12.31
CA GLN A 384 -9.89 -13.86 -12.13
C GLN A 384 -10.16 -14.08 -10.65
N PHE A 385 -10.61 -13.04 -9.95
CA PHE A 385 -10.85 -13.16 -8.51
C PHE A 385 -12.18 -13.90 -8.26
N GLN A 386 -12.10 -15.19 -7.89
CA GLN A 386 -13.28 -16.05 -7.66
C GLN A 386 -14.15 -15.57 -6.49
N GLU A 387 -13.56 -14.85 -5.53
CA GLU A 387 -14.29 -14.25 -4.40
C GLU A 387 -14.25 -12.71 -4.42
N SER A 388 -15.38 -12.09 -4.07
CA SER A 388 -15.59 -10.63 -3.98
C SER A 388 -14.50 -9.83 -3.25
N VAL A 389 -13.69 -10.49 -2.42
CA VAL A 389 -12.85 -9.84 -1.41
C VAL A 389 -11.73 -8.96 -1.99
N CYS A 390 -11.27 -9.26 -3.20
CA CYS A 390 -10.22 -8.52 -3.91
C CYS A 390 -10.75 -7.59 -5.01
N MET A 391 -12.06 -7.61 -5.29
CA MET A 391 -12.65 -6.85 -6.40
C MET A 391 -12.80 -5.37 -6.06
N GLU A 392 -13.17 -5.02 -4.83
CA GLU A 392 -13.27 -3.62 -4.40
C GLU A 392 -11.96 -2.84 -4.60
N PRO A 393 -10.80 -3.32 -4.10
CA PRO A 393 -9.53 -2.63 -4.28
C PRO A 393 -9.13 -2.50 -5.75
N VAL A 394 -9.37 -3.54 -6.55
CA VAL A 394 -9.04 -3.55 -8.00
C VAL A 394 -9.89 -2.52 -8.74
N VAL A 395 -11.22 -2.60 -8.67
CA VAL A 395 -12.13 -1.68 -9.38
C VAL A 395 -11.94 -0.25 -8.91
N SER A 396 -11.75 -0.03 -7.61
CA SER A 396 -11.46 1.30 -7.06
C SER A 396 -10.13 1.88 -7.59
N THR A 397 -9.12 1.05 -7.80
CA THR A 397 -7.84 1.46 -8.40
C THR A 397 -8.01 1.78 -9.88
N LEU A 398 -8.75 0.95 -10.63
CA LEU A 398 -9.05 1.21 -12.03
C LEU A 398 -9.81 2.54 -12.20
N CYS A 399 -10.83 2.83 -11.37
CA CYS A 399 -11.50 4.13 -11.31
C CYS A 399 -10.50 5.28 -11.18
N ARG A 400 -9.50 5.14 -10.29
CA ARG A 400 -8.49 6.17 -10.05
C ARG A 400 -7.61 6.37 -11.28
N VAL A 401 -7.15 5.29 -11.91
CA VAL A 401 -6.35 5.35 -13.14
C VAL A 401 -7.11 6.04 -14.28
N TYR A 402 -8.37 5.68 -14.51
CA TYR A 402 -9.18 6.33 -15.55
C TYR A 402 -9.41 7.82 -15.26
N ARG A 403 -9.58 8.21 -13.99
CA ARG A 403 -9.69 9.63 -13.61
C ARG A 403 -8.39 10.41 -13.86
N SER A 404 -7.24 9.84 -13.56
CA SER A 404 -5.96 10.48 -13.85
C SER A 404 -5.70 10.56 -15.36
N ALA A 405 -6.03 9.51 -16.12
CA ALA A 405 -5.98 9.52 -17.58
C ALA A 405 -6.92 10.57 -18.19
N GLU A 406 -8.13 10.72 -17.66
CA GLU A 406 -9.09 11.76 -18.04
C GLU A 406 -8.54 13.16 -17.79
N SER A 407 -7.86 13.37 -16.66
CA SER A 407 -7.22 14.65 -16.34
C SER A 407 -6.08 15.00 -17.31
N VAL A 408 -5.26 14.01 -17.68
CA VAL A 408 -4.23 14.17 -18.73
C VAL A 408 -4.85 14.47 -20.10
N ALA A 409 -5.90 13.75 -20.49
CA ALA A 409 -6.58 13.95 -21.78
C ALA A 409 -7.22 15.34 -21.84
N ARG A 410 -7.88 15.78 -20.77
CA ARG A 410 -8.48 17.11 -20.64
C ARG A 410 -7.44 18.22 -20.84
N LYS A 411 -6.26 18.09 -20.23
CA LYS A 411 -5.15 19.04 -20.43
C LYS A 411 -4.70 19.12 -21.89
N ASN A 412 -4.73 17.98 -22.61
CA ASN A 412 -4.33 17.93 -24.02
C ASN A 412 -5.36 18.53 -24.99
N VAL A 413 -6.62 18.74 -24.58
CA VAL A 413 -7.67 19.37 -25.41
C VAL A 413 -7.40 20.85 -25.68
N GLY A 414 -6.96 21.60 -24.66
CA GLY A 414 -6.79 23.06 -24.76
C GLY A 414 -5.47 23.51 -25.37
N ARG A 415 -4.53 22.58 -25.61
CA ARG A 415 -3.16 22.91 -26.00
C ARG A 415 -3.00 22.99 -27.51
N GLN A 416 -2.39 24.07 -27.98
CA GLN A 416 -1.96 24.24 -29.36
C GLN A 416 -0.72 23.38 -29.65
N GLY A 417 -0.62 22.85 -30.87
CA GLY A 417 0.50 22.03 -31.31
C GLY A 417 0.19 20.53 -31.41
N ALA A 418 1.18 19.77 -31.88
CA ALA A 418 1.07 18.32 -32.08
C ALA A 418 0.90 17.59 -30.75
N VAL A 419 0.18 16.46 -30.78
CA VAL A 419 0.12 15.55 -29.63
C VAL A 419 1.49 14.90 -29.46
N ARG A 420 1.94 14.78 -28.21
CA ARG A 420 3.22 14.15 -27.90
C ARG A 420 3.11 12.63 -28.01
N ASP A 421 4.12 11.98 -28.58
CA ASP A 421 4.12 10.53 -28.83
C ASP A 421 3.89 9.69 -27.57
N ARG A 422 4.39 10.15 -26.42
CA ARG A 422 4.16 9.50 -25.11
C ARG A 422 2.69 9.48 -24.71
N PHE A 423 1.96 10.55 -25.00
CA PHE A 423 0.51 10.61 -24.75
C PHE A 423 -0.22 9.63 -25.66
N VAL A 424 0.16 9.58 -26.94
CA VAL A 424 -0.39 8.62 -27.91
C VAL A 424 -0.15 7.18 -27.43
N ALA A 425 1.08 6.86 -27.01
CA ALA A 425 1.44 5.54 -26.49
C ALA A 425 0.62 5.16 -25.25
N LEU A 426 0.49 6.07 -24.28
CA LEU A 426 -0.36 5.88 -23.10
C LEU A 426 -1.81 5.56 -23.49
N MET A 427 -2.39 6.37 -24.37
CA MET A 427 -3.79 6.19 -24.79
C MET A 427 -4.00 4.86 -25.54
N ARG A 428 -3.03 4.43 -26.36
CA ARG A 428 -3.06 3.10 -26.98
C ARG A 428 -3.05 1.97 -25.96
N THR A 429 -2.19 2.05 -24.94
CA THR A 429 -2.12 1.05 -23.87
C THR A 429 -3.44 0.96 -23.09
N ILE A 430 -4.08 2.10 -22.82
CA ILE A 430 -5.40 2.14 -22.18
C ILE A 430 -6.47 1.53 -23.11
N GLY A 431 -6.56 1.99 -24.35
CA GLY A 431 -7.60 1.57 -25.30
C GLY A 431 -7.54 0.10 -25.69
N LYS A 432 -6.35 -0.41 -26.06
CA LYS A 432 -6.17 -1.82 -26.48
C LYS A 432 -5.95 -2.79 -25.32
N GLY A 433 -5.36 -2.32 -24.22
CA GLY A 433 -4.98 -3.19 -23.11
C GLY A 433 -5.99 -3.14 -21.98
N LEU A 434 -6.16 -1.95 -21.39
CA LEU A 434 -6.86 -1.78 -20.12
C LEU A 434 -8.38 -1.86 -20.28
N ASN A 435 -8.96 -1.24 -21.33
CA ASN A 435 -10.41 -1.25 -21.55
C ASN A 435 -10.95 -2.68 -21.71
N ASP A 436 -10.32 -3.49 -22.55
CA ASP A 436 -10.74 -4.88 -22.77
C ASP A 436 -10.66 -5.67 -21.46
N ALA A 437 -9.54 -5.57 -20.72
CA ALA A 437 -9.38 -6.25 -19.44
C ALA A 437 -10.39 -5.75 -18.38
N MET A 438 -10.62 -4.45 -18.30
CA MET A 438 -11.58 -3.85 -17.37
C MET A 438 -13.01 -4.31 -17.65
N TYR A 439 -13.43 -4.41 -18.92
CA TYR A 439 -14.78 -4.90 -19.24
C TYR A 439 -14.94 -6.38 -18.89
N GLN A 440 -13.91 -7.19 -19.09
CA GLN A 440 -13.92 -8.59 -18.63
C GLN A 440 -14.01 -8.67 -17.11
N CYS A 441 -13.21 -7.88 -16.40
CA CYS A 441 -13.26 -7.77 -14.93
C CYS A 441 -14.66 -7.39 -14.43
N ILE A 442 -15.32 -6.40 -15.06
CA ILE A 442 -16.70 -6.00 -14.71
C ILE A 442 -17.71 -7.12 -15.04
N LEU A 443 -17.54 -7.82 -16.16
CA LEU A 443 -18.45 -8.91 -16.55
C LEU A 443 -18.38 -10.08 -15.57
N GLU A 444 -17.17 -10.52 -15.23
CA GLU A 444 -16.93 -11.50 -14.18
C GLU A 444 -17.56 -11.05 -12.87
N TYR A 445 -17.36 -9.78 -12.52
CA TYR A 445 -17.93 -9.17 -11.33
C TYR A 445 -19.47 -9.20 -11.29
N THR A 446 -20.14 -8.93 -12.41
CA THR A 446 -21.60 -9.03 -12.52
C THR A 446 -22.10 -10.46 -12.49
N ASN A 447 -21.36 -11.40 -13.06
CA ASN A 447 -21.74 -12.82 -13.12
C ASN A 447 -21.58 -13.54 -11.77
N LEU A 448 -20.80 -13.00 -10.83
CA LEU A 448 -20.71 -13.49 -9.45
C LEU A 448 -22.00 -13.28 -8.63
N ASN A 449 -22.97 -12.52 -9.14
CA ASN A 449 -24.34 -12.47 -8.61
C ASN A 449 -25.28 -13.32 -9.47
N PRO A 450 -25.56 -14.59 -9.10
CA PRO A 450 -26.74 -15.25 -9.59
C PRO A 450 -27.94 -14.69 -8.80
N ASP A 451 -28.57 -13.65 -9.34
CA ASP A 451 -29.97 -13.33 -9.03
C ASP A 451 -30.95 -14.23 -9.83
N GLU A 452 -30.47 -15.33 -10.43
CA GLU A 452 -31.34 -16.36 -11.03
C GLU A 452 -31.44 -17.56 -10.08
N GLU A 453 -32.57 -17.62 -9.38
CA GLU A 453 -33.18 -18.86 -8.93
C GLU A 453 -33.44 -19.75 -10.15
N GLU A 454 -32.52 -20.65 -10.48
CA GLU A 454 -32.86 -21.87 -11.23
C GLU A 454 -32.55 -23.11 -10.39
N ASP A 455 -33.64 -23.77 -10.00
CA ASP A 455 -33.81 -25.09 -9.42
C ASP A 455 -32.76 -25.66 -8.43
N GLY A 456 -33.16 -25.64 -7.15
CA GLY A 456 -33.15 -26.89 -6.37
C GLY A 456 -31.94 -27.19 -5.47
N LYS A 457 -30.84 -26.42 -5.47
CA LYS A 457 -29.75 -26.61 -4.48
C LYS A 457 -29.26 -25.29 -3.88
N LYS A 458 -29.81 -24.91 -2.73
CA LYS A 458 -29.31 -23.83 -1.86
C LYS A 458 -27.84 -24.06 -1.48
N ARG A 459 -26.90 -23.50 -2.24
CA ARG A 459 -25.61 -23.08 -1.67
C ARG A 459 -25.92 -21.88 -0.78
N LYS A 460 -25.75 -22.04 0.54
CA LYS A 460 -25.90 -20.95 1.52
C LYS A 460 -24.78 -19.91 1.29
N SER A 461 -24.90 -19.05 0.29
CA SER A 461 -24.10 -17.82 0.26
C SER A 461 -24.62 -16.91 1.38
N SER A 462 -23.72 -16.51 2.28
CA SER A 462 -24.11 -15.74 3.45
C SER A 462 -24.71 -14.40 3.02
N HIS A 463 -25.71 -13.90 3.75
CA HIS A 463 -26.34 -12.61 3.48
C HIS A 463 -25.29 -11.46 3.46
N ALA A 464 -24.17 -11.63 4.16
CA ALA A 464 -23.05 -10.69 4.19
C ALA A 464 -22.22 -10.71 2.90
N ALA A 465 -22.05 -11.88 2.25
CA ALA A 465 -21.39 -11.97 0.94
C ALA A 465 -22.22 -11.24 -0.14
N LYS A 466 -23.54 -11.47 -0.18
CA LYS A 466 -24.44 -10.75 -1.11
C LYS A 466 -24.41 -9.23 -0.89
N ALA A 467 -24.51 -8.77 0.36
CA ALA A 467 -24.45 -7.34 0.68
C ALA A 467 -23.10 -6.67 0.34
N LYS A 468 -22.01 -7.44 0.35
CA LYS A 468 -20.68 -6.96 -0.03
C LYS A 468 -20.57 -6.77 -1.54
N VAL A 469 -21.02 -7.74 -2.33
CA VAL A 469 -21.10 -7.62 -3.79
C VAL A 469 -22.03 -6.46 -4.20
N THR A 470 -23.16 -6.25 -3.52
CA THR A 470 -24.03 -5.09 -3.82
C THR A 470 -23.36 -3.74 -3.53
N LYS A 471 -22.45 -3.64 -2.54
CA LYS A 471 -21.70 -2.41 -2.25
C LYS A 471 -20.63 -2.14 -3.30
N GLU A 472 -19.93 -3.18 -3.70
CA GLU A 472 -18.87 -3.12 -4.70
C GLU A 472 -19.42 -2.86 -6.12
N LEU A 473 -20.64 -3.32 -6.46
CA LEU A 473 -21.38 -2.95 -7.68
C LEU A 473 -21.67 -1.44 -7.80
N LYS A 474 -21.68 -0.70 -6.69
CA LYS A 474 -21.81 0.78 -6.73
C LYS A 474 -20.61 1.47 -7.38
N LEU A 475 -19.49 0.76 -7.55
CA LEU A 475 -18.31 1.30 -8.22
C LEU A 475 -18.41 1.18 -9.75
N VAL A 476 -19.25 0.29 -10.28
CA VAL A 476 -19.41 0.10 -11.73
C VAL A 476 -19.93 1.37 -12.43
N PRO A 477 -20.95 2.09 -11.92
CA PRO A 477 -21.33 3.37 -12.51
C PRO A 477 -20.19 4.40 -12.54
N ASN A 478 -19.32 4.41 -11.52
CA ASN A 478 -18.22 5.35 -11.44
C ASN A 478 -17.14 5.06 -12.49
N ILE A 479 -16.74 3.79 -12.65
CA ILE A 479 -15.72 3.44 -13.66
C ILE A 479 -16.22 3.72 -15.07
N VAL A 480 -17.48 3.38 -15.36
CA VAL A 480 -18.12 3.66 -16.65
C VAL A 480 -18.17 5.16 -16.91
N PHE A 481 -18.54 5.97 -15.92
CA PHE A 481 -18.52 7.43 -16.03
C PHE A 481 -17.13 7.98 -16.38
N TYR A 482 -16.06 7.49 -15.73
CA TYR A 482 -14.70 7.96 -16.02
C TYR A 482 -14.22 7.52 -17.41
N VAL A 483 -14.58 6.32 -17.88
CA VAL A 483 -14.29 5.85 -19.24
C VAL A 483 -14.98 6.76 -20.26
N GLU A 484 -16.28 7.05 -20.09
CA GLU A 484 -17.03 7.94 -20.98
C GLU A 484 -16.50 9.37 -20.97
N SER A 485 -16.11 9.88 -19.80
CA SER A 485 -15.49 11.20 -19.70
C SER A 485 -14.14 11.23 -20.41
N LEU A 486 -13.32 10.18 -20.28
CA LEU A 486 -12.05 10.06 -21.02
C LEU A 486 -12.29 10.06 -22.53
N GLU A 487 -13.19 9.21 -23.04
CA GLU A 487 -13.54 9.15 -24.46
C GLU A 487 -14.01 10.50 -25.01
N LYS A 488 -14.87 11.20 -24.25
CA LYS A 488 -15.33 12.55 -24.61
C LYS A 488 -14.17 13.53 -24.79
N HIS A 489 -13.14 13.48 -23.96
CA HIS A 489 -11.96 14.34 -24.12
C HIS A 489 -11.10 13.89 -25.29
N LEU A 490 -10.92 12.58 -25.50
CA LEU A 490 -10.17 12.04 -26.63
C LEU A 490 -10.77 12.41 -27.99
N ILE A 491 -12.10 12.40 -28.11
CA ILE A 491 -12.79 12.86 -29.32
C ILE A 491 -12.44 14.33 -29.62
N LYS A 492 -12.36 15.19 -28.60
CA LYS A 492 -11.96 16.60 -28.77
C LYS A 492 -10.49 16.74 -29.17
N VAL A 493 -9.61 15.91 -28.60
CA VAL A 493 -8.18 15.87 -28.99
C VAL A 493 -8.04 15.44 -30.45
N ASP A 494 -8.72 14.38 -30.86
CA ASP A 494 -8.67 13.88 -32.24
C ASP A 494 -9.25 14.88 -33.24
N ALA A 495 -10.35 15.56 -32.90
CA ALA A 495 -10.94 16.59 -33.74
C ALA A 495 -9.98 17.79 -33.94
N SER A 496 -9.25 18.18 -32.89
CA SER A 496 -8.33 19.32 -32.94
C SER A 496 -6.98 18.98 -33.56
N LYS A 497 -6.47 17.75 -33.37
CA LYS A 497 -5.07 17.38 -33.69
C LYS A 497 -4.92 16.28 -34.74
N LYS A 498 -6.02 15.72 -35.25
CA LYS A 498 -6.06 14.69 -36.32
C LYS A 498 -5.25 13.42 -36.02
N THR A 499 -5.23 12.99 -34.75
CA THR A 499 -4.35 11.91 -34.27
C THR A 499 -4.91 10.49 -34.32
N ASN A 500 -6.14 10.29 -34.77
CA ASN A 500 -6.82 8.99 -34.84
C ASN A 500 -6.59 8.09 -33.60
N LEU A 501 -6.65 8.67 -32.40
CA LEU A 501 -6.53 7.94 -31.13
C LEU A 501 -7.78 7.08 -30.89
N MET A 502 -8.93 7.55 -31.34
CA MET A 502 -10.20 6.84 -31.22
C MET A 502 -10.24 5.53 -32.01
N SER A 503 -9.33 5.26 -32.96
CA SER A 503 -9.27 3.92 -33.59
C SER A 503 -8.82 2.82 -32.62
N GLU A 504 -8.13 3.22 -31.56
CA GLU A 504 -7.57 2.33 -30.54
C GLU A 504 -8.56 2.11 -29.40
N PHE A 505 -9.55 3.00 -29.28
CA PHE A 505 -10.70 2.86 -28.40
C PHE A 505 -11.86 2.33 -29.22
N LYS A 506 -12.09 1.02 -29.17
CA LYS A 506 -13.37 0.49 -29.66
C LYS A 506 -14.46 1.19 -28.85
N ARG A 507 -15.41 1.85 -29.54
CA ARG A 507 -16.63 2.35 -28.89
C ARG A 507 -17.18 1.21 -28.06
N SER A 508 -17.33 1.45 -26.77
CA SER A 508 -17.73 0.48 -25.76
C SER A 508 -18.92 -0.35 -26.23
N THR A 509 -18.66 -1.55 -26.75
CA THR A 509 -19.67 -2.57 -27.07
C THR A 509 -20.24 -3.22 -25.81
N ALA A 510 -19.87 -2.73 -24.62
CA ALA A 510 -20.49 -3.12 -23.36
C ALA A 510 -21.97 -2.71 -23.24
N ARG A 511 -22.46 -1.81 -24.12
CA ARG A 511 -23.89 -1.49 -24.28
C ARG A 511 -24.53 -2.18 -25.49
N ASP A 512 -23.78 -3.03 -26.19
CA ASP A 512 -24.30 -3.75 -27.34
C ASP A 512 -25.12 -4.95 -26.85
N PHE A 513 -26.26 -5.21 -27.51
CA PHE A 513 -27.12 -6.32 -27.14
C PHE A 513 -26.37 -7.64 -27.41
N LYS A 514 -25.79 -8.23 -26.37
CA LYS A 514 -25.27 -9.61 -26.43
C LYS A 514 -26.46 -10.56 -26.43
N VAL A 515 -26.94 -10.89 -27.63
CA VAL A 515 -27.92 -11.98 -27.80
C VAL A 515 -27.21 -13.28 -27.46
N ASN A 516 -27.65 -13.92 -26.38
CA ASN A 516 -27.13 -15.21 -25.96
C ASN A 516 -27.70 -16.27 -26.91
N MET A 517 -26.98 -16.59 -27.99
CA MET A 517 -27.43 -17.50 -29.04
C MET A 517 -27.79 -18.89 -28.48
N ASP A 518 -27.20 -19.28 -27.35
CA ASP A 518 -27.51 -20.54 -26.66
C ASP A 518 -28.92 -20.56 -26.04
N LYS A 519 -29.52 -19.39 -25.79
CA LYS A 519 -30.90 -19.23 -25.30
C LYS A 519 -31.90 -18.90 -26.42
N VAL A 520 -31.44 -18.67 -27.66
CA VAL A 520 -32.32 -18.45 -28.81
C VAL A 520 -32.64 -19.79 -29.44
N HIS A 521 -33.69 -20.45 -28.93
CA HIS A 521 -34.28 -21.57 -29.63
C HIS A 521 -34.98 -21.03 -30.88
N ILE A 522 -34.28 -21.01 -32.01
CA ILE A 522 -34.92 -20.83 -33.32
C ILE A 522 -35.71 -22.13 -33.54
N PRO A 523 -37.05 -22.11 -33.56
CA PRO A 523 -37.78 -23.27 -34.03
C PRO A 523 -37.42 -23.44 -35.50
N ALA A 524 -36.83 -24.59 -35.83
CA ALA A 524 -36.71 -25.01 -37.22
C ALA A 524 -38.13 -25.19 -37.75
N ASP A 525 -38.60 -24.25 -38.56
CA ASP A 525 -39.79 -24.45 -39.38
C ASP A 525 -39.43 -25.49 -40.46
N ASP A 526 -39.81 -26.74 -40.20
CA ASP A 526 -39.84 -27.81 -41.17
C ASP A 526 -41.05 -27.63 -42.11
N ASP A 527 -40.74 -27.49 -43.40
CA ASP A 527 -41.47 -27.97 -44.57
C ASP A 527 -42.97 -27.65 -44.75
N ASN A 528 -43.27 -26.71 -45.67
CA ASN A 528 -44.24 -26.96 -46.75
C ASN A 528 -44.19 -25.91 -47.90
N CYS A 529 -43.45 -26.16 -48.99
CA CYS A 529 -43.99 -25.93 -50.35
C CYS A 529 -43.12 -26.54 -51.47
N GLY A 530 -43.56 -27.69 -51.99
CA GLY A 530 -43.73 -27.94 -53.43
C GLY A 530 -42.56 -27.74 -54.42
N LYS A 531 -41.92 -28.86 -54.80
CA LYS A 531 -41.09 -29.06 -56.01
C LYS A 531 -41.74 -28.51 -57.31
N LYS A 532 -40.95 -27.84 -58.17
CA LYS A 532 -40.69 -28.26 -59.58
C LYS A 532 -39.64 -27.40 -60.34
N LYS A 533 -38.55 -28.08 -60.72
CA LYS A 533 -37.77 -28.08 -61.98
C LYS A 533 -37.35 -26.75 -62.67
N GLU A 534 -36.03 -26.51 -62.58
CA GLU A 534 -35.02 -26.40 -63.65
C GLU A 534 -35.31 -25.79 -65.04
N LYS A 535 -34.34 -24.93 -65.42
CA LYS A 535 -33.76 -24.59 -66.75
C LYS A 535 -34.41 -23.51 -67.63
N GLY A 536 -33.55 -22.59 -68.09
CA GLY A 536 -33.65 -22.04 -69.45
C GLY A 536 -33.31 -20.57 -69.61
N GLU A 537 -32.25 -20.32 -70.37
CA GLU A 537 -31.72 -19.04 -70.86
C GLU A 537 -32.74 -18.13 -71.60
N GLY A 538 -32.44 -16.83 -71.64
CA GLY A 538 -32.41 -16.11 -72.92
C GLY A 538 -33.48 -15.05 -73.22
N LYS A 539 -32.98 -13.84 -73.51
CA LYS A 539 -33.50 -12.82 -74.45
C LYS A 539 -34.83 -12.11 -74.15
N GLY A 540 -34.68 -10.83 -73.75
CA GLY A 540 -34.93 -9.69 -74.66
C GLY A 540 -36.37 -9.20 -74.90
N LYS A 541 -36.44 -7.86 -75.00
CA LYS A 541 -37.46 -6.97 -75.62
C LYS A 541 -38.68 -6.50 -74.80
N LYS A 542 -38.57 -5.20 -74.45
CA LYS A 542 -39.37 -4.08 -75.01
C LYS A 542 -40.81 -3.90 -74.52
N ARG A 543 -41.01 -2.88 -73.66
CA ARG A 543 -42.18 -1.98 -73.61
C ARG A 543 -41.65 -0.62 -73.14
N LYS A 544 -41.36 0.34 -74.02
CA LYS A 544 -42.25 1.30 -74.72
C LYS A 544 -43.21 2.02 -73.76
N SER A 545 -42.99 3.33 -73.74
CA SER A 545 -43.65 4.45 -73.09
C SER A 545 -45.08 4.70 -73.59
N ASP A 546 -45.65 5.76 -73.00
CA ASP A 546 -46.86 6.51 -73.32
C ASP A 546 -48.07 6.07 -72.47
N GLY A 547 -48.70 6.91 -71.65
CA GLY A 547 -48.49 8.32 -71.35
C GLY A 547 -49.62 8.83 -70.44
N GLU A 548 -49.32 9.82 -69.61
CA GLU A 548 -50.08 11.05 -69.37
C GLU A 548 -49.18 12.04 -68.62
#